data_AF-A0A975C2M2-F1
#
_entry.id   AF-A0A975C2M2-F1
#
_cell.length_a   1.000
_cell.length_b   1.000
_cell.length_c   1.000
_cell.angle_alpha   90.00
_cell.angle_beta   90.00
_cell.angle_gamma   90.00
#
_symmetry.space_group_name_H-M   'P 1'
#
loop_
_entity.id
_entity.type
_entity.pdbx_description
1 polymer ?
#
loop_
_entity_poly.entity_id
_entity_poly.type
_entity_poly.pdbx_seq_one_letter_code
_entity_poly.pdbx_strand_id
1 'polypeptide(L)' 'MAARLRKPFLMRASPGVMAAVERLAAAELRSVNAQVEVLLREALLRRGVAVTSNDPGPDDPA' A
#
# COMPACT_ATOMS: atom_id res chain seq x y z
N MET A 1 -16.51 10.73 9.63
CA MET A 1 -15.71 10.47 8.41
C MET A 1 -16.00 9.06 7.94
N ALA A 2 -16.41 8.88 6.69
CA ALA A 2 -16.50 7.54 6.11
C ALA A 2 -15.10 6.93 6.07
N ALA A 3 -14.93 5.74 6.64
CA ALA A 3 -13.67 5.03 6.55
C ALA A 3 -13.45 4.62 5.10
N ARG A 4 -12.31 5.05 4.53
CA ARG A 4 -11.85 4.60 3.22
C ARG A 4 -11.82 3.07 3.20
N LEU A 5 -12.63 2.45 2.34
CA LEU A 5 -12.67 1.00 2.17
C LEU A 5 -11.27 0.52 1.76
N ARG A 6 -10.66 -0.34 2.58
CA ARG A 6 -9.35 -0.95 2.33
C ARG A 6 -9.56 -2.43 2.06
N LYS A 7 -9.07 -2.92 0.92
CA LYS A 7 -9.08 -4.35 0.61
C LYS A 7 -7.95 -5.05 1.38
N PRO A 8 -8.25 -5.93 2.36
CA PRO A 8 -7.21 -6.68 3.04
C PRO A 8 -6.53 -7.65 2.06
N PHE A 9 -5.22 -7.79 2.17
CA PHE A 9 -4.44 -8.69 1.32
C PHE A 9 -3.39 -9.42 2.15
N LEU A 10 -3.30 -10.74 1.97
CA LEU A 10 -2.26 -11.56 2.58
C LEU A 10 -0.99 -11.46 1.73
N MET A 11 -0.05 -10.62 2.17
CA MET A 11 1.23 -10.43 1.50
C MET A 11 2.23 -11.52 1.88
N ARG A 12 2.81 -12.19 0.89
CA ARG A 12 3.94 -13.12 1.06
C ARG A 12 5.22 -12.43 0.58
N ALA A 13 6.03 -11.98 1.50
CA ALA A 13 7.32 -11.35 1.23
C ALA A 13 8.44 -12.07 2.01
N SER A 14 9.67 -12.00 1.52
CA SER A 14 10.81 -12.53 2.27
C SER A 14 11.05 -11.67 3.52
N PRO A 15 11.56 -12.26 4.63
CA PRO A 15 11.84 -11.51 5.86
C PRO A 15 12.77 -10.32 5.64
N GLY A 16 13.76 -10.45 4.76
CA GLY A 16 14.70 -9.37 4.45
C GLY A 16 14.04 -8.16 3.79
N VAL A 17 13.06 -8.39 2.91
CA VAL A 17 12.28 -7.30 2.29
C VAL A 17 11.43 -6.60 3.35
N MET A 18 10.71 -7.35 4.19
CA MET A 18 9.89 -6.75 5.24
C MET A 18 10.72 -5.95 6.24
N ALA A 19 11.88 -6.46 6.65
CA ALA A 19 12.78 -5.74 7.54
C ALA A 19 13.28 -4.42 6.91
N ALA A 20 13.51 -4.38 5.60
CA ALA A 20 13.88 -3.14 4.90
C ALA A 20 12.72 -2.13 4.86
N VAL A 21 11.50 -2.61 4.60
CA VAL A 21 10.29 -1.77 4.61
C VAL A 21 10.04 -1.20 6.01
N GLU A 22 10.19 -2.00 7.06
CA GLU A 22 10.02 -1.56 8.45
C GLU A 22 11.01 -0.45 8.82
N ARG A 23 12.29 -0.61 8.49
CA ARG A 23 13.31 0.43 8.74
C ARG A 23 13.00 1.73 8.00
N LEU A 24 12.57 1.64 6.74
CA LEU A 24 12.21 2.80 5.94
C LEU A 24 10.96 3.49 6.49
N ALA A 25 9.93 2.72 6.85
CA ALA A 25 8.71 3.25 7.46
C ALA A 25 9.01 3.98 8.78
N ALA A 26 9.89 3.42 9.62
CA ALA A 26 10.33 4.06 10.85
C ALA A 26 11.09 5.38 10.59
N ALA A 27 11.98 5.41 9.59
CA ALA A 27 12.73 6.60 9.22
C ALA A 27 11.82 7.74 8.70
N GLU A 28 10.71 7.40 8.04
CA GLU A 28 9.76 8.35 7.45
C GLU A 28 8.53 8.62 8.34
N LEU A 29 8.53 8.13 9.58
CA LEU A 29 7.43 8.25 10.55
C LEU A 29 6.07 7.78 9.99
N ARG A 30 6.09 6.68 9.22
CA ARG A 30 4.92 6.05 8.63
C ARG A 30 4.66 4.67 9.23
N SER A 31 3.40 4.24 9.17
CA SER A 31 3.10 2.83 9.42
C SER A 31 3.65 1.97 8.28
N VAL A 32 3.98 0.72 8.59
CA VAL A 32 4.45 -0.26 7.58
C VAL A 32 3.46 -0.38 6.43
N ASN A 33 2.15 -0.43 6.71
CA ASN A 33 1.12 -0.50 5.67
C ASN A 33 1.09 0.75 4.78
N ALA A 34 1.25 1.95 5.36
CA ALA A 34 1.33 3.18 4.57
C ALA A 34 2.59 3.20 3.69
N GLN A 35 3.72 2.69 4.21
CA GLN A 35 4.95 2.59 3.44
C GLN A 35 4.82 1.61 2.26
N VAL A 36 4.20 0.44 2.48
CA VAL A 36 3.93 -0.54 1.42
C VAL A 36 3.09 0.09 0.31
N GLU A 37 2.03 0.83 0.65
CA GLU A 37 1.19 1.52 -0.34
C GLU A 37 2.00 2.52 -1.19
N VAL A 38 2.87 3.31 -0.57
CA VAL A 38 3.74 4.27 -1.28
C VAL A 38 4.68 3.55 -2.24
N LEU A 39 5.39 2.52 -1.74
CA LEU A 39 6.33 1.74 -2.55
C LEU A 39 5.63 1.04 -3.73
N LEU A 40 4.41 0.52 -3.53
CA LEU A 40 3.61 -0.07 -4.60
C LEU A 40 3.20 0.96 -5.64
N ARG A 41 2.73 2.14 -5.22
CA ARG A 41 2.39 3.24 -6.14
C ARG A 41 3.59 3.70 -6.97
N GLU A 42 4.74 3.87 -6.34
CA GLU A 42 5.97 4.22 -7.04
C GLU A 42 6.38 3.14 -8.04
N ALA A 43 6.31 1.86 -7.65
CA ALA A 43 6.66 0.74 -8.50
C ALA A 43 5.72 0.61 -9.71
N LEU A 44 4.42 0.87 -9.53
CA LEU A 44 3.42 0.88 -10.61
C LEU A 44 3.63 2.07 -11.54
N LEU A 45 3.86 3.27 -10.98
CA LEU A 45 4.14 4.48 -11.77
C LEU A 45 5.38 4.31 -12.64
N ARG A 46 6.47 3.74 -12.09
CA ARG A 46 7.70 3.43 -12.86
C ARG A 46 7.47 2.46 -14.02
N ARG A 47 6.37 1.70 -13.99
CA ARG A 47 5.94 0.78 -15.07
C ARG A 47 4.89 1.41 -15.99
N GLY A 48 4.57 2.69 -15.83
CA GLY A 48 3.54 3.38 -16.59
C GLY A 48 2.10 3.00 -16.18
N VAL A 49 1.91 2.34 -15.04
CA VAL A 49 0.59 1.97 -14.54
C VAL A 49 0.06 3.08 -13.63
N ALA A 50 -0.93 3.84 -14.12
CA ALA A 50 -1.59 4.88 -13.34
C ALA A 50 -2.54 4.26 -12.31
N VAL A 51 -2.34 4.58 -11.02
CA VAL A 51 -3.27 4.19 -9.95
C VAL A 51 -4.29 5.32 -9.79
N THR A 52 -5.51 5.11 -10.29
CA THR A 52 -6.60 6.06 -10.06
C THR A 52 -6.92 6.11 -8.56
N SER A 53 -7.24 7.29 -8.05
CA SER A 53 -7.71 7.48 -6.68
C SER A 53 -9.17 7.05 -6.56
N ASN A 54 -9.48 5.79 -6.87
CA ASN A 54 -10.77 5.21 -6.52
C ASN A 54 -10.66 4.68 -5.08
N ASP A 55 -11.19 5.46 -4.15
CA ASP A 55 -11.86 4.84 -3.01
C ASP A 55 -12.94 3.91 -3.59
N PRO A 56 -13.06 2.66 -3.15
CA PRO A 56 -14.17 1.82 -3.56
C PRO A 56 -15.45 2.61 -3.28
N GLY A 57 -16.20 2.94 -4.34
CA GLY A 57 -17.56 3.40 -4.19
C GLY A 57 -18.35 2.33 -3.42
N PRO A 58 -19.43 2.70 -2.74
CA PRO A 58 -20.17 1.83 -1.80
C PRO A 58 -20.72 0.50 -2.39
N ASP A 59 -20.53 0.25 -3.69
CA ASP A 59 -21.22 -0.79 -4.45
C ASP A 59 -20.27 -1.81 -5.13
N ASP A 60 -19.06 -2.05 -4.62
CA ASP A 60 -18.24 -3.21 -5.06
C ASP A 60 -18.57 -4.42 -4.17
N PRO A 61 -19.34 -5.42 -4.64
CA PRO A 61 -19.68 -6.58 -3.84
C PRO A 61 -18.46 -7.50 -3.81
N ALA A 62 -17.85 -7.61 -2.64
CA ALA A 62 -16.88 -8.67 -2.34
C ALA A 62 -17.54 -10.06 -2.37
#